data_AF-A0A562LKS7-F1
#
_entry.id   AF-A0A562LKS7-F1
#
_cell.length_a   1.000
_cell.length_b   1.000
_cell.length_c   1.000
_cell.angle_alpha   90.00
_cell.angle_beta   90.00
_cell.angle_gamma   90.00
#
_symmetry.space_group_name_H-M   'P 1'
#
loop_
_entity.id
_entity.type
_entity.pdbx_description
1 polymer ?
#
loop_
_entity_poly.entity_id
_entity_poly.type
_entity_poly.pdbx_seq_one_letter_code
_entity_poly.pdbx_strand_id
1 'polypeptide(L)'
;MEDLSADAAGPGSALRAYGVAELALARESLGLRGRQAHEGIHQARKSIRRVRAMLALCGKTLGPGGGLVDRQLRRLNRQLSPLRDAHALVETLDRLGLKPRNAQAREALATARKIAARRCAALARQADFVRALGEAEAVVAMLQAALHGLPWADVTVPALVDAMDAAARKAKRMRQHALAHDDAEDWHRWRRSMRRLSQQQRAAGAAGLPLQPDEFDKHLTEQLGVMQDLSLLIAHCGDGSPFPRATRVVLRHFAERSLARQRKRIRSVMPCS
;
A
#
# COMPACT_ATOMS: atom_id res chain seq x y z
N MET A 1 35.21 -26.60 25.08
CA MET A 1 34.93 -25.15 25.07
C MET A 1 33.85 -24.95 24.02
N GLU A 2 32.64 -25.28 24.44
CA GLU A 2 31.42 -25.15 23.65
C GLU A 2 30.82 -23.76 23.94
N ASP A 3 30.34 -23.16 22.84
CA ASP A 3 29.30 -22.15 22.74
C ASP A 3 29.62 -20.66 23.04
N LEU A 4 29.06 -19.82 22.15
CA LEU A 4 28.69 -18.38 22.21
C LEU A 4 28.95 -17.62 20.89
N SER A 5 28.01 -17.77 19.94
CA SER A 5 27.20 -16.67 19.36
C SER A 5 26.93 -16.79 17.86
N ALA A 6 25.70 -17.24 17.57
CA ALA A 6 25.05 -17.19 16.27
C ALA A 6 24.50 -15.77 15.92
N ASP A 7 25.20 -14.69 16.25
CA ASP A 7 24.80 -13.30 16.00
C ASP A 7 26.02 -12.53 15.46
N ALA A 8 26.06 -11.92 14.27
CA ALA A 8 24.99 -11.21 13.60
C ALA A 8 25.02 -11.49 12.09
N ALA A 9 23.91 -12.02 11.56
CA ALA A 9 23.65 -11.95 10.14
C ALA A 9 23.72 -10.48 9.69
N GLY A 10 24.69 -10.13 8.83
CA GLY A 10 24.89 -8.75 8.36
C GLY A 10 23.61 -8.12 7.79
N PRO A 11 23.54 -6.79 7.64
CA PRO A 11 22.31 -6.05 7.30
C PRO A 11 21.56 -6.60 6.08
N GLY A 12 22.29 -7.06 5.05
CA GLY A 12 21.69 -7.70 3.89
C GLY A 12 21.01 -9.05 4.19
N SER A 13 21.59 -9.88 5.05
CA SER A 13 21.00 -11.17 5.43
C SER A 13 19.72 -10.97 6.25
N ALA A 14 19.70 -9.98 7.17
CA ALA A 14 18.51 -9.62 7.93
C ALA A 14 17.38 -9.08 7.02
N LEU A 15 17.70 -8.22 6.05
CA LEU A 15 16.73 -7.74 5.06
C LEU A 15 16.23 -8.87 4.14
N ARG A 16 17.12 -9.80 3.73
CA ARG A 16 16.71 -11.01 3.00
C ARG A 16 15.68 -11.80 3.78
N ALA A 17 15.94 -12.08 5.06
CA ALA A 17 15.04 -12.84 5.92
C ALA A 17 13.67 -12.16 6.02
N TYR A 18 13.64 -10.84 6.21
CA TYR A 18 12.39 -10.05 6.18
C TYR A 18 11.65 -10.19 4.85
N GLY A 19 12.36 -10.06 3.72
CA GLY A 19 11.77 -10.17 2.39
C GLY A 19 11.17 -11.55 2.11
N VAL A 20 11.89 -12.61 2.50
CA VAL A 20 11.43 -14.00 2.39
C VAL A 20 10.19 -14.25 3.25
N ALA A 21 10.18 -13.78 4.50
CA ALA A 21 9.03 -13.91 5.38
C ALA A 21 7.79 -13.18 4.85
N GLU A 22 7.95 -11.97 4.31
CA GLU A 22 6.84 -11.24 3.69
C GLU A 22 6.32 -11.94 2.41
N LEU A 23 7.17 -12.57 1.59
CA LEU A 23 6.70 -13.34 0.44
C LEU A 23 6.02 -14.66 0.86
N ALA A 24 6.49 -15.31 1.92
CA ALA A 24 5.81 -16.48 2.49
C ALA A 24 4.40 -16.11 2.98
N LEU A 25 4.28 -15.01 3.74
CA LEU A 25 3.00 -14.47 4.19
C LEU A 25 2.09 -14.10 2.99
N ALA A 26 2.65 -13.51 1.93
CA ALA A 26 1.90 -13.20 0.74
C ALA A 26 1.35 -14.47 0.05
N ARG A 27 2.14 -15.53 -0.02
CA ARG A 27 1.75 -16.82 -0.59
C ARG A 27 0.62 -17.45 0.21
N GLU A 28 0.77 -17.57 1.53
CA GLU A 28 -0.26 -18.11 2.43
C GLU A 28 -1.57 -17.31 2.32
N SER A 29 -1.46 -15.98 2.28
CA SER A 29 -2.62 -15.09 2.15
C SER A 29 -3.31 -15.24 0.79
N LEU A 30 -2.57 -15.47 -0.29
CA LEU A 30 -3.13 -15.78 -1.60
C LEU A 30 -3.82 -17.14 -1.64
N GLY A 31 -3.46 -18.06 -0.76
CA GLY A 31 -4.10 -19.37 -0.59
C GLY A 31 -5.49 -19.32 0.07
N LEU A 32 -5.86 -18.21 0.73
CA LEU A 32 -7.15 -18.08 1.39
C LEU A 32 -8.33 -18.11 0.39
N ARG A 33 -9.44 -18.74 0.80
CA ARG A 33 -10.62 -18.98 -0.04
C ARG A 33 -11.90 -18.50 0.64
N GLY A 34 -12.99 -18.48 -0.12
CA GLY A 34 -14.32 -18.11 0.37
C GLY A 34 -14.37 -16.70 0.97
N ARG A 35 -14.97 -16.56 2.16
CA ARG A 35 -15.14 -15.26 2.85
C ARG A 35 -13.81 -14.59 3.22
N GLN A 36 -12.72 -15.35 3.32
CA GLN A 36 -11.40 -14.84 3.71
C GLN A 36 -10.55 -14.40 2.52
N ALA A 37 -10.94 -14.72 1.28
CA ALA A 37 -10.15 -14.41 0.09
C ALA A 37 -9.84 -12.90 -0.04
N HIS A 38 -10.79 -12.04 0.32
CA HIS A 38 -10.59 -10.59 0.25
C HIS A 38 -9.50 -10.08 1.17
N GLU A 39 -9.51 -10.54 2.44
CA GLU A 39 -8.48 -10.19 3.41
C GLU A 39 -7.13 -10.78 3.01
N GLY A 40 -7.14 -12.02 2.51
CA GLY A 40 -5.94 -12.67 1.96
C GLY A 40 -5.29 -11.85 0.84
N ILE A 41 -6.08 -11.34 -0.11
CA ILE A 41 -5.56 -10.48 -1.18
C ILE A 41 -5.06 -9.14 -0.63
N HIS A 42 -5.78 -8.54 0.33
CA HIS A 42 -5.34 -7.31 0.98
C HIS A 42 -3.96 -7.51 1.60
N GLN A 43 -3.80 -8.57 2.39
CA GLN A 43 -2.58 -8.91 3.10
C GLN A 43 -1.46 -9.29 2.13
N ALA A 44 -1.72 -10.10 1.11
CA ALA A 44 -0.74 -10.42 0.07
C ALA A 44 -0.22 -9.17 -0.63
N ARG A 45 -1.11 -8.26 -1.07
CA ARG A 45 -0.70 -7.00 -1.70
C ARG A 45 0.10 -6.12 -0.73
N LYS A 46 -0.21 -6.13 0.56
CA LYS A 46 0.52 -5.40 1.59
C LYS A 46 1.93 -5.94 1.74
N SER A 47 2.08 -7.26 1.83
CA SER A 47 3.37 -7.92 1.92
C SER A 47 4.23 -7.73 0.66
N ILE A 48 3.65 -7.90 -0.54
CA ILE A 48 4.34 -7.61 -1.81
C ILE A 48 4.82 -6.14 -1.84
N ARG A 49 4.01 -5.17 -1.39
CA ARG A 49 4.46 -3.76 -1.33
C ARG A 49 5.64 -3.57 -0.37
N ARG A 50 5.62 -4.23 0.79
CA ARG A 50 6.72 -4.18 1.77
C ARG A 50 8.03 -4.72 1.19
N VAL A 51 7.99 -5.86 0.51
CA VAL A 51 9.17 -6.42 -0.18
C VAL A 51 9.68 -5.46 -1.24
N ARG A 52 8.80 -4.83 -2.02
CA ARG A 52 9.19 -3.82 -3.02
C ARG A 52 9.79 -2.55 -2.41
N ALA A 53 9.37 -2.18 -1.20
CA ALA A 53 9.97 -1.06 -0.47
C ALA A 53 11.37 -1.44 0.03
N MET A 54 11.53 -2.63 0.59
CA MET A 54 12.82 -3.20 1.00
C MET A 54 13.80 -3.32 -0.17
N LEU A 55 13.38 -3.87 -1.32
CA LEU A 55 14.22 -3.92 -2.53
C LEU A 55 14.66 -2.53 -2.99
N ALA A 56 13.77 -1.54 -2.88
CA ALA A 56 14.11 -0.15 -3.21
C ALA A 56 15.05 0.51 -2.18
N LEU A 57 15.04 0.05 -0.92
CA LEU A 57 15.99 0.48 0.10
C LEU A 57 17.40 -0.06 -0.20
N CYS A 58 17.50 -1.33 -0.61
CA CYS A 58 18.78 -1.90 -1.02
C CYS A 58 19.26 -1.29 -2.35
N GLY A 59 18.33 -1.00 -3.26
CA GLY A 59 18.61 -0.25 -4.48
C GLY A 59 19.52 -1.02 -5.44
N LYS A 60 20.61 -0.39 -5.87
CA LYS A 60 21.53 -0.94 -6.89
C LYS A 60 22.45 -2.04 -6.34
N THR A 61 22.61 -2.16 -5.02
CA THR A 61 23.48 -3.18 -4.41
C THR A 61 23.03 -4.61 -4.73
N LEU A 62 21.72 -4.83 -4.96
CA LEU A 62 21.17 -6.13 -5.34
C LEU A 62 21.35 -6.48 -6.83
N GLY A 63 22.05 -5.63 -7.60
CA GLY A 63 22.28 -5.82 -9.03
C GLY A 63 20.99 -5.85 -9.88
N PRO A 64 21.09 -6.29 -11.15
CA PRO A 64 19.94 -6.34 -12.06
C PRO A 64 18.86 -7.34 -11.60
N GLY A 65 19.24 -8.38 -10.85
CA GLY A 65 18.34 -9.37 -10.26
C GLY A 65 17.30 -8.73 -9.33
N GLY A 66 17.73 -7.85 -8.42
CA GLY A 66 16.80 -7.12 -7.54
C GLY A 66 15.77 -6.28 -8.31
N GLY A 67 16.21 -5.66 -9.42
CA GLY A 67 15.34 -4.91 -10.33
C GLY A 67 14.31 -5.79 -11.06
N LEU A 68 14.70 -7.00 -11.47
CA LEU A 68 13.78 -7.99 -12.05
C LEU A 68 12.70 -8.41 -11.06
N VAL A 69 13.09 -8.72 -9.82
CA VAL A 69 12.14 -9.09 -8.76
C VAL A 69 11.15 -7.96 -8.49
N ASP A 70 11.58 -6.70 -8.31
CA ASP A 70 10.63 -5.58 -8.11
C ASP A 70 9.66 -5.42 -9.28
N ARG A 71 10.12 -5.60 -10.53
CA ARG A 71 9.25 -5.51 -11.72
C ARG A 71 8.17 -6.59 -11.72
N GLN A 72 8.51 -7.83 -11.39
CA GLN A 72 7.53 -8.91 -11.32
C GLN A 72 6.55 -8.73 -10.15
N LEU A 73 7.04 -8.36 -8.97
CA LEU A 73 6.18 -8.01 -7.82
C LEU A 73 5.26 -6.82 -8.13
N ARG A 74 5.70 -5.87 -8.94
CA ARG A 74 4.87 -4.76 -9.43
C ARG A 74 3.78 -5.24 -10.38
N ARG A 75 4.09 -6.17 -11.29
CA ARG A 75 3.12 -6.78 -12.21
C ARG A 75 2.05 -7.55 -11.44
N LEU A 76 2.44 -8.39 -10.49
CA LEU A 76 1.53 -9.10 -9.60
C LEU A 76 0.59 -8.15 -8.86
N ASN A 77 1.15 -7.08 -8.27
CA ASN A 77 0.33 -6.07 -7.58
C ASN A 77 -0.70 -5.37 -8.47
N ARG A 78 -0.46 -5.28 -9.79
CA ARG A 78 -1.42 -4.73 -10.76
C ARG A 78 -2.48 -5.76 -11.15
N GLN A 79 -2.09 -7.03 -11.33
CA GLN A 79 -3.04 -8.11 -11.60
C GLN A 79 -4.05 -8.28 -10.45
N LEU A 80 -3.61 -8.11 -9.21
CA LEU A 80 -4.47 -8.15 -8.02
C LEU A 80 -5.26 -6.84 -7.78
N SER A 81 -5.12 -5.82 -8.64
CA SER A 81 -5.78 -4.52 -8.44
C SER A 81 -7.30 -4.57 -8.50
N PRO A 82 -7.94 -5.16 -9.54
CA PRO A 82 -9.38 -5.06 -9.71
C PRO A 82 -10.19 -5.50 -8.47
N LEU A 83 -9.89 -6.68 -7.90
CA LEU A 83 -10.63 -7.15 -6.73
C LEU A 83 -10.33 -6.34 -5.47
N ARG A 84 -9.08 -5.91 -5.29
CA ARG A 84 -8.73 -5.06 -4.15
C ARG A 84 -9.35 -3.67 -4.26
N ASP A 85 -9.50 -3.11 -5.46
CA ASP A 85 -10.15 -1.81 -5.66
C ASP A 85 -11.65 -1.91 -5.37
N ALA A 86 -12.30 -3.00 -5.81
CA ALA A 86 -13.67 -3.31 -5.41
C ALA A 86 -13.82 -3.47 -3.90
N HIS A 87 -12.88 -4.15 -3.24
CA HIS A 87 -12.87 -4.29 -1.78
C HIS A 87 -12.54 -2.97 -1.06
N ALA A 88 -11.65 -2.13 -1.62
CA ALA A 88 -11.27 -0.82 -1.08
C ALA A 88 -12.48 0.12 -0.99
N LEU A 89 -13.36 0.04 -1.99
CA LEU A 89 -14.60 0.80 -1.98
C LEU A 89 -15.51 0.37 -0.83
N VAL A 90 -15.61 -0.93 -0.55
CA VAL A 90 -16.39 -1.47 0.58
C VAL A 90 -15.81 -0.98 1.92
N GLU A 91 -14.50 -1.09 2.13
CA GLU A 91 -13.81 -0.60 3.34
C GLU A 91 -13.96 0.92 3.51
N THR A 92 -13.87 1.65 2.41
CA THR A 92 -14.05 3.12 2.40
C THR A 92 -15.46 3.47 2.85
N LEU A 93 -16.47 2.81 2.29
CA LEU A 93 -17.87 3.03 2.65
C LEU A 93 -18.17 2.63 4.10
N ASP A 94 -17.54 1.57 4.62
CA ASP A 94 -17.57 1.20 6.05
C ASP A 94 -17.07 2.32 6.95
N ARG A 95 -15.80 2.71 6.73
CA ARG A 95 -15.12 3.71 7.57
C ARG A 95 -15.85 5.04 7.51
N LEU A 96 -16.34 5.39 6.32
CA LEU A 96 -17.22 6.53 6.18
C LEU A 96 -18.46 6.29 7.04
N GLY A 97 -19.23 5.22 6.85
CA GLY A 97 -20.46 4.92 7.59
C GLY A 97 -20.44 5.14 9.11
N LEU A 98 -19.30 4.94 9.77
CA LEU A 98 -19.12 5.13 11.22
C LEU A 98 -19.21 6.59 11.74
N LYS A 99 -19.10 7.59 10.87
CA LYS A 99 -19.10 9.01 11.29
C LYS A 99 -20.51 9.61 11.39
N PRO A 100 -20.79 10.49 12.37
CA PRO A 100 -22.06 11.23 12.47
C PRO A 100 -22.37 11.99 11.17
N ARG A 101 -23.59 11.85 10.66
CA ARG A 101 -24.06 12.45 9.40
C ARG A 101 -25.55 12.73 9.40
N ASN A 102 -25.97 13.65 8.53
CA ASN A 102 -27.38 13.81 8.19
C ASN A 102 -27.99 12.49 7.64
N ALA A 103 -29.31 12.36 7.71
CA ALA A 103 -30.01 11.13 7.34
C ALA A 103 -29.75 10.72 5.87
N GLN A 104 -29.78 11.70 4.96
CA GLN A 104 -29.59 11.46 3.53
C GLN A 104 -28.23 10.86 3.18
N ALA A 105 -27.14 11.37 3.77
CA ALA A 105 -25.80 10.83 3.52
C ALA A 105 -25.61 9.44 4.16
N ARG A 106 -26.25 9.17 5.30
CA ARG A 106 -26.25 7.83 5.91
C ARG A 106 -26.91 6.80 4.99
N GLU A 107 -28.08 7.13 4.47
CA GLU A 107 -28.82 6.26 3.55
C GLU A 107 -28.04 6.02 2.25
N ALA A 108 -27.48 7.08 1.66
CA ALA A 108 -26.68 6.96 0.43
C ALA A 108 -25.45 6.05 0.62
N LEU A 109 -24.74 6.18 1.74
CA LEU A 109 -23.59 5.33 2.07
C LEU A 109 -23.99 3.87 2.30
N ALA A 110 -25.11 3.63 3.00
CA ALA A 110 -25.62 2.28 3.23
C ALA A 110 -26.02 1.59 1.91
N THR A 111 -26.70 2.31 1.02
CA THR A 111 -27.08 1.81 -0.31
C THR A 111 -25.85 1.51 -1.16
N ALA A 112 -24.90 2.44 -1.24
CA ALA A 112 -23.66 2.26 -1.98
C ALA A 112 -22.85 1.07 -1.45
N ARG A 113 -22.80 0.90 -0.12
CA ARG A 113 -22.12 -0.22 0.53
C ARG A 113 -22.71 -1.56 0.08
N LYS A 114 -24.03 -1.70 0.09
CA LYS A 114 -24.71 -2.93 -0.36
C LYS A 114 -24.35 -3.26 -1.81
N ILE A 115 -24.36 -2.26 -2.70
CA ILE A 115 -24.02 -2.43 -4.12
C ILE A 115 -22.54 -2.83 -4.29
N ALA A 116 -21.63 -2.12 -3.62
CA ALA A 116 -20.19 -2.39 -3.69
C ALA A 116 -19.86 -3.79 -3.18
N ALA A 117 -20.46 -4.22 -2.06
CA ALA A 117 -20.27 -5.55 -1.49
C ALA A 117 -20.72 -6.66 -2.46
N ARG A 118 -21.89 -6.51 -3.08
CA ARG A 118 -22.39 -7.47 -4.09
C ARG A 118 -21.45 -7.59 -5.28
N ARG A 119 -20.97 -6.45 -5.82
CA ARG A 119 -20.02 -6.44 -6.95
C ARG A 119 -18.68 -7.08 -6.58
N CYS A 120 -18.16 -6.77 -5.39
CA CYS A 120 -16.93 -7.36 -4.87
C CYS A 120 -17.06 -8.90 -4.74
N ALA A 121 -18.17 -9.38 -4.18
CA ALA A 121 -18.46 -10.81 -4.06
C ALA A 121 -18.71 -11.52 -5.41
N ALA A 122 -19.24 -10.81 -6.41
CA ALA A 122 -19.38 -11.35 -7.76
C ALA A 122 -18.01 -11.51 -8.45
N LEU A 123 -17.16 -10.49 -8.37
CA LEU A 123 -15.81 -10.51 -8.93
C LEU A 123 -14.94 -11.61 -8.32
N ALA A 124 -15.03 -11.83 -7.01
CA ALA A 124 -14.28 -12.88 -6.32
C ALA A 124 -14.67 -14.32 -6.72
N ARG A 125 -15.85 -14.51 -7.33
CA ARG A 125 -16.35 -15.82 -7.78
C ARG A 125 -16.05 -16.11 -9.25
N GLN A 126 -15.46 -15.18 -9.99
CA GLN A 126 -15.13 -15.39 -11.40
C GLN A 126 -14.00 -16.42 -11.53
N ALA A 127 -14.17 -17.41 -12.42
CA ALA A 127 -13.20 -18.48 -12.61
C ALA A 127 -11.82 -17.95 -13.03
N ASP A 128 -11.78 -16.96 -13.93
CA ASP A 128 -10.53 -16.29 -14.34
C ASP A 128 -9.80 -15.65 -13.15
N PHE A 129 -10.55 -15.13 -12.18
CA PHE A 129 -9.96 -14.53 -10.99
C PHE A 129 -9.36 -15.60 -10.08
N VAL A 130 -10.06 -16.71 -9.86
CA VAL A 130 -9.54 -17.85 -9.08
C VAL A 130 -8.27 -18.41 -9.72
N ARG A 131 -8.25 -18.56 -11.05
CA ARG A 131 -7.05 -18.96 -11.80
C ARG A 131 -5.91 -17.97 -11.61
N ALA A 132 -6.18 -16.67 -11.75
CA ALA A 132 -5.17 -15.62 -11.56
C ALA A 132 -4.59 -15.61 -10.14
N LEU A 133 -5.34 -15.99 -9.11
CA LEU A 133 -4.80 -16.16 -7.75
C LEU A 133 -3.82 -17.32 -7.66
N GLY A 134 -4.15 -18.48 -8.24
CA GLY A 134 -3.24 -19.62 -8.26
C GLY A 134 -1.95 -19.32 -9.03
N GLU A 135 -2.05 -18.65 -10.18
CA GLU A 135 -0.89 -18.17 -10.94
C GLU A 135 -0.04 -17.19 -10.11
N ALA A 136 -0.69 -16.23 -9.42
CA ALA A 136 0.00 -15.28 -8.56
C ALA A 136 0.74 -15.97 -7.41
N GLU A 137 0.14 -16.99 -6.79
CA GLU A 137 0.74 -17.78 -5.73
C GLU A 137 2.03 -18.48 -6.21
N ALA A 138 1.97 -19.14 -7.37
CA ALA A 138 3.13 -19.80 -7.99
C ALA A 138 4.26 -18.80 -8.31
N VAL A 139 3.92 -17.64 -8.87
CA VAL A 139 4.91 -16.58 -9.15
C VAL A 139 5.53 -16.04 -7.85
N VAL A 140 4.75 -15.85 -6.79
CA VAL A 140 5.29 -15.43 -5.49
C VAL A 140 6.29 -16.46 -4.94
N ALA A 141 5.99 -17.76 -5.05
CA ALA A 141 6.92 -18.81 -4.62
C ALA A 141 8.24 -18.77 -5.42
N MET A 142 8.17 -18.60 -6.74
CA MET A 142 9.36 -18.43 -7.59
C MET A 142 10.17 -17.18 -7.21
N LEU A 143 9.50 -16.04 -6.96
CA LEU A 143 10.18 -14.81 -6.56
C LEU A 143 10.79 -14.90 -5.15
N GLN A 144 10.18 -15.67 -4.25
CA GLN A 144 10.76 -15.98 -2.95
C GLN A 144 12.07 -16.76 -3.09
N ALA A 145 12.11 -17.79 -3.94
CA ALA A 145 13.35 -18.50 -4.25
C ALA A 145 14.40 -17.56 -4.88
N ALA A 146 13.98 -16.70 -5.82
CA ALA A 146 14.86 -15.73 -6.47
C ALA A 146 15.48 -14.72 -5.48
N LEU A 147 14.78 -14.36 -4.39
CA LEU A 147 15.35 -13.50 -3.36
C LEU A 147 16.59 -14.13 -2.71
N HIS A 148 16.69 -15.45 -2.57
CA HIS A 148 17.84 -16.08 -1.92
C HIS A 148 19.15 -15.88 -2.71
N GLY A 149 19.07 -15.81 -4.04
CA GLY A 149 20.23 -15.70 -4.94
C GLY A 149 20.71 -14.28 -5.22
N LEU A 150 20.12 -13.25 -4.60
CA LEU A 150 20.60 -11.87 -4.76
C LEU A 150 21.90 -11.62 -3.97
N PRO A 151 22.75 -10.66 -4.38
CA PRO A 151 24.02 -10.37 -3.71
C PRO A 151 23.82 -9.58 -2.40
N TRP A 152 23.26 -10.24 -1.38
CA TRP A 152 22.97 -9.61 -0.09
C TRP A 152 24.22 -9.24 0.71
N ALA A 153 25.35 -9.88 0.44
CA ALA A 153 26.62 -9.55 1.07
C ALA A 153 27.09 -8.11 0.75
N ASP A 154 26.67 -7.57 -0.41
CA ASP A 154 27.06 -6.23 -0.87
C ASP A 154 26.21 -5.11 -0.25
N VAL A 155 25.20 -5.47 0.56
CA VAL A 155 24.34 -4.51 1.25
C VAL A 155 25.06 -4.00 2.50
N THR A 156 25.38 -2.70 2.52
CA THR A 156 26.05 -2.05 3.64
C THR A 156 25.13 -1.06 4.35
N VAL A 157 25.37 -0.82 5.65
CA VAL A 157 24.58 0.15 6.43
C VAL A 157 24.65 1.56 5.82
N PRO A 158 25.82 2.11 5.42
CA PRO A 158 25.89 3.44 4.80
C PRO A 158 25.02 3.57 3.54
N ALA A 159 25.03 2.57 2.66
CA ALA A 159 24.19 2.58 1.47
C ALA A 159 22.69 2.58 1.79
N LEU A 160 22.28 1.90 2.87
CA LEU A 160 20.89 1.88 3.33
C LEU A 160 20.47 3.24 3.93
N VAL A 161 21.36 3.90 4.69
CA VAL A 161 21.14 5.27 5.20
C VAL A 161 20.92 6.23 4.03
N ASP A 162 21.85 6.25 3.06
CA ASP A 162 21.75 7.12 1.89
C ASP A 162 20.45 6.92 1.11
N ALA A 163 20.04 5.65 0.95
CA ALA A 163 18.80 5.30 0.26
C ALA A 163 17.54 5.74 1.03
N MET A 164 17.55 5.64 2.37
CA MET A 164 16.48 6.13 3.23
C MET A 164 16.35 7.65 3.13
N ASP A 165 17.47 8.36 3.21
CA ASP A 165 17.48 9.83 3.12
C ASP A 165 17.04 10.32 1.75
N ALA A 166 17.46 9.64 0.68
CA ALA A 166 16.98 9.93 -0.66
C ALA A 166 15.46 9.74 -0.79
N ALA A 167 14.90 8.72 -0.13
CA ALA A 167 13.45 8.49 -0.09
C ALA A 167 12.73 9.58 0.72
N ALA A 168 13.29 10.01 1.85
CA ALA A 168 12.76 11.13 2.66
C ALA A 168 12.78 12.45 1.88
N ARG A 169 13.92 12.83 1.27
CA ARG A 169 14.02 14.00 0.39
C ARG A 169 13.01 13.96 -0.75
N LYS A 170 12.80 12.79 -1.35
CA LYS A 170 11.77 12.63 -2.39
C LYS A 170 10.37 12.85 -1.84
N ALA A 171 10.05 12.31 -0.66
CA ALA A 171 8.75 12.53 -0.02
C ALA A 171 8.50 14.01 0.26
N LYS A 172 9.51 14.74 0.75
CA LYS A 172 9.49 16.19 0.97
C LYS A 172 9.24 16.99 -0.32
N ARG A 173 9.92 16.65 -1.43
CA ARG A 173 9.65 17.28 -2.73
C ARG A 173 8.21 17.05 -3.19
N MET A 174 7.70 15.82 -3.10
CA MET A 174 6.32 15.52 -3.47
C MET A 174 5.30 16.26 -2.60
N ARG A 175 5.61 16.47 -1.31
CA ARG A 175 4.82 17.33 -0.43
C ARG A 175 4.76 18.76 -0.97
N GLN A 176 5.92 19.36 -1.29
CA GLN A 176 5.99 20.74 -1.79
C GLN A 176 5.14 20.89 -3.07
N HIS A 177 5.25 19.97 -4.01
CA HIS A 177 4.41 19.95 -5.22
C HIS A 177 2.92 19.85 -4.90
N ALA A 178 2.52 18.92 -4.04
CA ALA A 178 1.11 18.74 -3.66
C ALA A 178 0.51 19.96 -2.95
N LEU A 179 1.29 20.65 -2.13
CA LEU A 179 0.85 21.87 -1.45
C LEU A 179 0.78 23.07 -2.42
N ALA A 180 1.66 23.13 -3.42
CA ALA A 180 1.69 24.20 -4.41
C ALA A 180 0.55 24.10 -5.43
N HIS A 181 0.32 22.92 -6.02
CA HIS A 181 -0.64 22.76 -7.13
C HIS A 181 -2.05 22.33 -6.68
N ASP A 182 -2.16 21.73 -5.49
CA ASP A 182 -3.41 21.16 -4.94
C ASP A 182 -4.15 20.16 -5.86
N ASP A 183 -3.46 19.58 -6.85
CA ASP A 183 -4.05 18.61 -7.77
C ASP A 183 -4.04 17.18 -7.19
N ALA A 184 -5.03 16.37 -7.59
CA ALA A 184 -5.22 15.03 -7.03
C ALA A 184 -4.04 14.07 -7.29
N GLU A 185 -3.32 14.22 -8.40
CA GLU A 185 -2.21 13.34 -8.74
C GLU A 185 -0.96 13.69 -7.92
N ASP A 186 -0.70 14.96 -7.64
CA ASP A 186 0.38 15.38 -6.75
C ASP A 186 0.15 14.89 -5.31
N TRP A 187 -1.07 15.04 -4.80
CA TRP A 187 -1.47 14.44 -3.52
C TRP A 187 -1.26 12.91 -3.52
N HIS A 188 -1.58 12.25 -4.64
CA HIS A 188 -1.38 10.81 -4.80
C HIS A 188 0.10 10.42 -4.86
N ARG A 189 0.94 11.21 -5.55
CA ARG A 189 2.40 11.07 -5.59
C ARG A 189 3.01 11.19 -4.20
N TRP A 190 2.63 12.22 -3.44
CA TRP A 190 3.09 12.41 -2.06
C TRP A 190 2.68 11.26 -1.14
N ARG A 191 1.42 10.82 -1.18
CA ARG A 191 1.01 9.65 -0.40
C ARG A 191 1.82 8.40 -0.77
N ARG A 192 2.08 8.17 -2.06
CA ARG A 192 2.83 6.99 -2.51
C ARG A 192 4.27 7.00 -2.00
N SER A 193 4.92 8.17 -1.94
CA SER A 193 6.27 8.31 -1.38
C SER A 193 6.28 8.11 0.13
N MET A 194 5.36 8.74 0.89
CA MET A 194 5.25 8.54 2.35
C MET A 194 5.03 7.07 2.72
N ARG A 195 4.13 6.39 2.01
CA ARG A 195 3.90 4.95 2.23
C ARG A 195 5.16 4.11 1.96
N ARG A 196 5.94 4.47 0.93
CA ARG A 196 7.19 3.75 0.64
C ARG A 196 8.19 3.96 1.78
N LEU A 197 8.38 5.20 2.23
CA LEU A 197 9.26 5.54 3.35
C LEU A 197 8.88 4.75 4.61
N SER A 198 7.59 4.74 4.98
CA SER A 198 7.07 3.94 6.09
C SER A 198 7.40 2.45 5.98
N GLN A 199 7.31 1.87 4.76
CA GLN A 199 7.60 0.46 4.53
C GLN A 199 9.11 0.16 4.55
N GLN A 200 9.95 1.11 4.13
CA GLN A 200 11.40 1.02 4.24
C GLN A 200 11.84 1.05 5.70
N GLN A 201 11.32 1.99 6.48
CA GLN A 201 11.56 2.09 7.92
C GLN A 201 11.10 0.81 8.65
N ARG A 202 9.93 0.25 8.27
CA ARG A 202 9.47 -1.03 8.81
C ARG A 202 10.44 -2.17 8.49
N ALA A 203 10.93 -2.25 7.25
CA ALA A 203 11.89 -3.28 6.85
C ALA A 203 13.21 -3.15 7.61
N ALA A 204 13.72 -1.91 7.76
CA ALA A 204 14.92 -1.62 8.53
C ALA A 204 14.76 -2.01 10.00
N GLY A 205 13.66 -1.58 10.66
CA GLY A 205 13.40 -1.93 12.05
C GLY A 205 13.21 -3.43 12.27
N ALA A 206 12.55 -4.14 11.35
CA ALA A 206 12.43 -5.60 11.40
C ALA A 206 13.77 -6.33 11.19
N ALA A 207 14.72 -5.68 10.51
CA ALA A 207 16.08 -6.16 10.31
C ALA A 207 17.04 -5.71 11.44
N GLY A 208 16.54 -5.10 12.51
CA GLY A 208 17.37 -4.61 13.62
C GLY A 208 18.22 -3.38 13.28
N LEU A 209 17.91 -2.68 12.17
CA LEU A 209 18.68 -1.54 11.70
C LEU A 209 18.06 -0.23 12.24
N PRO A 210 18.83 0.61 12.94
CA PRO A 210 18.33 1.87 13.53
C PRO A 210 18.19 2.98 12.48
N LEU A 211 17.53 2.70 11.36
CA LEU A 211 17.28 3.68 10.29
C LEU A 211 15.98 4.42 10.57
N GLN A 212 16.09 5.61 11.13
CA GLN A 212 14.97 6.49 11.44
C GLN A 212 15.07 7.77 10.59
N PRO A 213 14.21 7.96 9.59
CA PRO A 213 14.18 9.22 8.85
C PRO A 213 13.54 10.31 9.72
N ASP A 214 14.23 11.45 9.85
CA ASP A 214 13.82 12.58 10.72
C ASP A 214 12.39 13.10 10.45
N GLU A 215 11.92 13.04 9.21
CA GLU A 215 10.64 13.62 8.78
C GLU A 215 9.46 12.61 8.72
N PHE A 216 9.58 11.40 9.30
CA PHE A 216 8.48 10.43 9.25
C PHE A 216 7.37 10.71 10.27
N ASP A 217 6.19 11.07 9.74
CA ASP A 217 4.96 11.20 10.51
C ASP A 217 3.93 10.11 10.10
N LYS A 218 3.66 9.21 11.07
CA LYS A 218 2.66 8.16 10.93
C LYS A 218 1.24 8.72 10.80
N HIS A 219 0.90 9.72 11.59
CA HIS A 219 -0.42 10.34 11.59
C HIS A 219 -0.70 11.02 10.25
N LEU A 220 0.28 11.75 9.72
CA LEU A 220 0.21 12.31 8.36
C LEU A 220 -0.03 11.22 7.30
N THR A 221 0.65 10.08 7.41
CA THR A 221 0.47 8.95 6.48
C THR A 221 -0.95 8.40 6.52
N GLU A 222 -1.58 8.33 7.70
CA GLU A 222 -2.99 7.94 7.87
C GLU A 222 -3.94 8.98 7.27
N GLN A 223 -3.69 10.28 7.51
CA GLN A 223 -4.47 11.38 6.94
C GLN A 223 -4.44 11.39 5.41
N LEU A 224 -3.27 11.17 4.80
CA LEU A 224 -3.11 11.02 3.35
C LEU A 224 -3.85 9.78 2.81
N GLY A 225 -3.95 8.72 3.63
CA GLY A 225 -4.78 7.54 3.34
C GLY A 225 -6.27 7.90 3.23
N VAL A 226 -6.79 8.64 4.19
CA VAL A 226 -8.20 9.11 4.18
C VAL A 226 -8.49 9.97 2.95
N MET A 227 -7.57 10.83 2.53
CA MET A 227 -7.74 11.60 1.29
C MET A 227 -7.90 10.70 0.07
N GLN A 228 -7.06 9.67 -0.05
CA GLN A 228 -7.14 8.75 -1.18
C GLN A 228 -8.49 8.02 -1.23
N ASP A 229 -8.98 7.57 -0.07
CA ASP A 229 -10.27 6.88 0.02
C ASP A 229 -11.43 7.79 -0.43
N LEU A 230 -11.37 9.08 -0.08
CA LEU A 230 -12.34 10.07 -0.55
C LEU A 230 -12.24 10.31 -2.07
N SER A 231 -11.04 10.44 -2.62
CA SER A 231 -10.84 10.55 -4.07
C SER A 231 -11.32 9.30 -4.82
N LEU A 232 -11.11 8.11 -4.25
CA LEU A 232 -11.63 6.84 -4.78
C LEU A 232 -13.16 6.85 -4.85
N LEU A 233 -13.83 7.33 -3.80
CA LEU A 233 -15.28 7.44 -3.77
C LEU A 233 -15.81 8.43 -4.82
N ILE A 234 -15.15 9.59 -4.99
CA ILE A 234 -15.50 10.57 -6.02
C ILE A 234 -15.41 9.95 -7.42
N ALA A 235 -14.32 9.23 -7.71
CA ALA A 235 -14.15 8.52 -8.99
C ALA A 235 -15.27 7.50 -9.23
N HIS A 236 -15.68 6.76 -8.20
CA HIS A 236 -16.81 5.81 -8.29
C HIS A 236 -18.19 6.46 -8.42
N CYS A 237 -18.29 7.79 -8.32
CA CYS A 237 -19.50 8.55 -8.62
C CYS A 237 -19.50 9.15 -10.04
N GLY A 238 -18.48 8.88 -10.85
CA GLY A 238 -18.35 9.32 -12.24
C GLY A 238 -19.09 8.45 -13.25
N ASP A 239 -18.59 8.46 -14.48
CA ASP A 239 -19.13 7.65 -15.58
C ASP A 239 -18.90 6.16 -15.34
N GLY A 240 -19.86 5.33 -15.78
CA GLY A 240 -19.84 3.88 -15.50
C GLY A 240 -20.05 3.52 -14.03
N SER A 241 -20.48 4.47 -13.20
CA SER A 241 -20.70 4.24 -11.76
C SER A 241 -21.72 3.13 -11.49
N PRO A 242 -21.45 2.25 -10.50
CA PRO A 242 -22.41 1.25 -10.04
C PRO A 242 -23.66 1.82 -9.36
N PHE A 243 -23.64 3.10 -8.98
CA PHE A 243 -24.63 3.64 -8.04
C PHE A 243 -25.78 4.37 -8.77
N PRO A 244 -27.01 4.31 -8.24
CA PRO A 244 -28.14 5.09 -8.74
C PRO A 244 -27.81 6.59 -8.78
N ARG A 245 -28.37 7.32 -9.75
CA ARG A 245 -28.11 8.77 -9.94
C ARG A 245 -28.30 9.58 -8.65
N ALA A 246 -29.40 9.38 -7.93
CA ALA A 246 -29.67 10.07 -6.67
C ALA A 246 -28.58 9.81 -5.62
N THR A 247 -28.15 8.55 -5.48
CA THR A 247 -27.06 8.15 -4.58
C THR A 247 -25.72 8.80 -4.98
N ARG A 248 -25.39 8.83 -6.28
CA ARG A 248 -24.14 9.42 -6.79
C ARG A 248 -24.01 10.89 -6.43
N VAL A 249 -25.08 11.66 -6.59
CA VAL A 249 -25.08 13.10 -6.29
C VAL A 249 -24.77 13.35 -4.81
N VAL A 250 -25.46 12.63 -3.92
CA VAL A 250 -25.26 12.75 -2.47
C VAL A 250 -23.85 12.34 -2.06
N LEU A 251 -23.36 11.20 -2.56
CA LEU A 251 -22.01 10.70 -2.23
C LEU A 251 -20.91 11.62 -2.73
N ARG A 252 -21.02 12.12 -3.97
CA ARG A 252 -20.05 13.02 -4.57
C ARG A 252 -19.94 14.30 -3.74
N HIS A 253 -21.06 14.96 -3.47
CA HIS A 253 -21.07 16.18 -2.65
C HIS A 253 -20.48 15.94 -1.25
N PHE A 254 -20.85 14.82 -0.61
CA PHE A 254 -20.30 14.43 0.68
C PHE A 254 -18.77 14.22 0.62
N ALA A 255 -18.28 13.50 -0.38
CA ALA A 255 -16.87 13.16 -0.53
C ALA A 255 -16.02 14.39 -0.85
N GLU A 256 -16.47 15.27 -1.75
CA GLU A 256 -15.80 16.53 -2.10
C GLU A 256 -15.67 17.45 -0.88
N ARG A 257 -16.75 17.65 -0.12
CA ARG A 257 -16.72 18.46 1.11
C ARG A 257 -15.78 17.87 2.16
N SER A 258 -15.77 16.54 2.30
CA SER A 258 -14.88 15.85 3.23
C SER A 258 -13.42 15.94 2.80
N LEU A 259 -13.14 15.85 1.50
CA LEU A 259 -11.81 15.95 0.92
C LEU A 259 -11.23 17.35 1.12
N ALA A 260 -12.02 18.39 0.86
CA ALA A 260 -11.62 19.78 1.09
C ALA A 260 -11.26 20.03 2.57
N ARG A 261 -12.06 19.51 3.50
CA ARG A 261 -11.76 19.59 4.95
C ARG A 261 -10.46 18.84 5.31
N GLN A 262 -10.25 17.66 4.74
CA GLN A 262 -9.06 16.86 5.01
C GLN A 262 -7.79 17.56 4.48
N ARG A 263 -7.84 18.16 3.28
CA ARG A 263 -6.75 18.99 2.74
C ARG A 263 -6.41 20.16 3.65
N LYS A 264 -7.43 20.90 4.12
CA LYS A 264 -7.24 22.01 5.07
C LYS A 264 -6.58 21.54 6.37
N ARG A 265 -7.00 20.40 6.92
CA ARG A 265 -6.42 19.82 8.13
C ARG A 265 -4.95 19.42 7.96
N ILE A 266 -4.60 18.82 6.82
CA ILE A 266 -3.20 18.47 6.55
C ILE A 266 -2.36 19.76 6.45
N ARG A 267 -2.85 20.77 5.72
CA ARG A 267 -2.17 22.07 5.61
C ARG A 267 -1.94 22.73 6.97
N SER A 268 -2.89 22.63 7.91
CA SER A 268 -2.78 23.29 9.22
C SER A 268 -1.78 22.65 10.18
N VAL A 269 -1.38 21.39 9.95
CA VAL A 269 -0.41 20.68 10.80
C VAL A 269 0.97 20.56 10.16
N MET A 270 1.14 21.06 8.92
CA MET A 270 2.45 21.09 8.29
C MET A 270 3.23 22.28 8.81
N PRO A 271 4.51 22.10 9.21
CA PRO A 271 5.37 23.23 9.55
C PRO A 271 5.45 24.16 8.33
N CYS A 272 5.27 25.47 8.56
CA CYS A 272 5.66 26.47 7.57
C CYS A 272 7.12 26.19 7.19
N SER A 273 7.37 26.05 5.89
CA SER A 273 8.72 25.79 5.38
C SER A 273 9.64 26.98 5.64
#